data_AF-A0A6I5H6I0-F1
#
_entry.id   AF-A0A6I5H6I0-F1
#
_cell.length_a   1.000
_cell.length_b   1.000
_cell.length_c   1.000
_cell.angle_alpha   90.00
_cell.angle_beta   90.00
_cell.angle_gamma   90.00
#
_symmetry.space_group_name_H-M   'P 1'
#
loop_
_entity.id
_entity.type
_entity.pdbx_description
1 polymer ?
#
loop_
_entity_poly.entity_id
_entity_poly.type
_entity_poly.pdbx_seq_one_letter_code
_entity_poly.pdbx_strand_id
1 'polypeptide(L)'
;MSLNATLDIVVRALAGQAGVAEGSIDPGKPISAVPGIESVKALRAITEIEDECDVVIPDDFLFESATVRELADFVAGLAREGSAI
;
A
#
# COMPACT_ATOMS: atom_id res chain seq x y z
N MET A 1 9.75 8.99 7.60
CA MET A 1 8.67 9.32 6.65
C MET A 1 7.45 9.84 7.40
N SER A 2 6.65 10.73 6.79
CA SER A 2 5.32 11.10 7.32
C SER A 2 4.24 10.21 6.72
N LEU A 3 3.22 9.87 7.50
CA LEU A 3 2.09 9.00 7.09
C LEU A 3 1.45 9.42 5.77
N ASN A 4 1.24 10.72 5.55
CA ASN A 4 0.66 11.22 4.30
C ASN A 4 1.53 10.96 3.07
N ALA A 5 2.87 10.98 3.21
CA ALA A 5 3.76 10.68 2.10
C ALA A 5 3.71 9.20 1.75
N THR A 6 3.70 8.32 2.76
CA THR A 6 3.55 6.88 2.55
C THR A 6 2.19 6.53 1.94
N LEU A 7 1.12 7.18 2.38
CA LEU A 7 -0.22 6.99 1.82
C LEU A 7 -0.25 7.35 0.33
N ASP A 8 0.38 8.45 -0.06
CA ASP A 8 0.47 8.90 -1.45
C ASP A 8 1.17 7.84 -2.33
N ILE A 9 2.29 7.30 -1.85
CA ILE A 9 3.04 6.22 -2.51
C ILE A 9 2.18 4.97 -2.69
N VAL A 10 1.52 4.53 -1.61
CA VAL A 10 0.65 3.34 -1.63
C VAL A 10 -0.51 3.53 -2.60
N VAL A 11 -1.17 4.69 -2.56
CA VAL A 11 -2.29 5.03 -3.46
C VAL A 11 -1.81 5.06 -4.90
N ARG A 12 -0.65 5.65 -5.17
CA ARG A 12 -0.06 5.74 -6.50
C ARG A 12 0.26 4.36 -7.08
N ALA A 13 0.90 3.49 -6.30
CA ALA A 13 1.21 2.13 -6.70
C ALA A 13 -0.07 1.33 -6.98
N LEU A 14 -1.05 1.38 -6.07
CA LEU A 14 -2.34 0.69 -6.25
C LEU A 14 -3.12 1.23 -7.45
N ALA A 15 -3.17 2.55 -7.64
CA ALA A 15 -3.85 3.19 -8.77
C ALA A 15 -3.20 2.78 -10.10
N GLY A 16 -1.86 2.78 -10.16
CA GLY A 16 -1.10 2.34 -11.33
C GLY A 16 -1.38 0.89 -11.72
N GLN A 17 -1.41 -0.03 -10.75
CA GLN A 17 -1.71 -1.44 -11.00
C GLN A 17 -3.20 -1.69 -11.32
N ALA A 18 -4.11 -1.00 -10.62
CA ALA A 18 -5.55 -1.09 -10.85
C ALA A 18 -5.97 -0.45 -12.20
N GLY A 19 -5.18 0.50 -12.71
CA GLY A 19 -5.52 1.27 -13.92
C GLY A 19 -6.61 2.32 -13.66
N VAL A 20 -6.70 2.82 -12.43
CA VAL A 20 -7.66 3.86 -12.02
C VAL A 20 -6.91 5.13 -11.61
N ALA A 21 -7.61 6.25 -11.52
CA ALA A 21 -7.03 7.48 -10.99
C ALA A 21 -6.80 7.37 -9.48
N GLU A 22 -5.71 7.95 -8.97
CA GLU A 22 -5.39 8.03 -7.54
C GLU A 22 -6.54 8.63 -6.72
N GLY A 23 -7.22 9.65 -7.26
CA GLY A 23 -8.41 10.25 -6.63
C GLY A 23 -9.66 9.36 -6.60
N SER A 24 -9.65 8.20 -7.26
CA SER A 24 -10.70 7.17 -7.17
C SER A 24 -10.39 6.09 -6.12
N ILE A 25 -9.15 6.02 -5.64
CA ILE A 25 -8.79 5.15 -4.52
C ILE A 25 -9.25 5.82 -3.23
N ASP A 26 -10.12 5.15 -2.48
CA ASP A 26 -10.54 5.63 -1.18
C ASP A 26 -9.65 4.99 -0.10
N PRO A 27 -8.82 5.78 0.61
CA PRO A 27 -7.91 5.23 1.60
C PRO A 27 -8.62 4.60 2.81
N GLY A 28 -9.89 4.92 3.03
CA GLY A 28 -10.71 4.31 4.08
C GLY A 28 -11.35 2.98 3.68
N LYS A 29 -11.18 2.54 2.43
CA LYS A 29 -11.73 1.27 1.94
C LYS A 29 -10.66 0.16 1.97
N PRO A 30 -11.11 -1.10 2.13
CA PRO A 30 -10.22 -2.24 1.99
C PRO A 30 -9.62 -2.28 0.59
N ILE A 31 -8.38 -2.76 0.47
CA ILE A 31 -7.69 -2.86 -0.82
C ILE A 31 -8.53 -3.67 -1.80
N SER A 32 -9.17 -4.75 -1.35
CA SER A 32 -10.09 -5.57 -2.15
C SER A 32 -11.32 -4.84 -2.70
N ALA A 33 -11.68 -3.68 -2.14
CA ALA A 33 -12.77 -2.84 -2.64
C ALA A 33 -12.31 -1.85 -3.71
N VAL A 34 -11.01 -1.80 -4.04
CA VAL A 34 -10.49 -0.98 -5.14
C VAL A 34 -10.99 -1.56 -6.47
N PRO A 35 -11.74 -0.78 -7.28
CA PRO A 35 -12.21 -1.25 -8.56
C PRO A 35 -11.03 -1.52 -9.50
N GLY A 36 -10.92 -2.76 -9.99
CA GLY A 36 -9.86 -3.18 -10.92
C GLY A 36 -8.57 -3.68 -10.28
N ILE A 37 -8.48 -3.71 -8.94
CA ILE A 37 -7.43 -4.45 -8.25
C ILE A 37 -7.77 -5.95 -8.28
N GLU A 38 -6.78 -6.76 -8.62
CA GLU A 38 -6.84 -8.22 -8.53
C GLU A 38 -5.74 -8.67 -7.56
N SER A 39 -5.85 -9.84 -6.95
CA SER A 39 -4.85 -10.32 -5.97
C SER A 39 -3.41 -10.23 -6.50
N VAL A 40 -3.19 -10.52 -7.79
CA VAL A 40 -1.88 -10.40 -8.45
C VAL A 40 -1.41 -8.94 -8.59
N LYS A 41 -2.34 -8.03 -8.90
CA LYS A 41 -2.05 -6.60 -9.04
C LYS A 41 -1.76 -5.94 -7.69
N ALA A 42 -2.50 -6.35 -6.65
CA ALA A 42 -2.27 -5.91 -5.29
C ALA A 42 -0.89 -6.35 -4.79
N LEU A 43 -0.51 -7.61 -5.01
CA LEU A 43 0.83 -8.11 -4.70
C LEU A 43 1.92 -7.33 -5.45
N ARG A 44 1.72 -7.06 -6.74
CA ARG A 44 2.67 -6.26 -7.53
C ARG A 44 2.81 -4.83 -7.00
N ALA A 45 1.71 -4.20 -6.60
CA ALA A 45 1.74 -2.87 -5.99
C ALA A 45 2.50 -2.91 -4.66
N ILE A 46 2.30 -3.95 -3.84
CA ILE A 46 3.05 -4.15 -2.60
C ILE A 46 4.54 -4.26 -2.87
N THR A 47 4.98 -5.12 -3.78
CA THR A 47 6.40 -5.28 -4.09
C THR A 47 7.05 -3.96 -4.53
N GLU A 48 6.30 -3.13 -5.26
CA GLU A 48 6.75 -1.78 -5.66
C GLU A 48 6.88 -0.83 -4.45
N ILE A 49 5.93 -0.89 -3.50
CA ILE A 49 5.97 -0.11 -2.26
C ILE A 49 7.11 -0.58 -1.34
N GLU A 50 7.31 -1.90 -1.22
CA GLU A 50 8.39 -2.52 -0.45
C GLU A 50 9.76 -2.07 -0.96
N ASP A 51 9.98 -2.11 -2.28
CA ASP A 51 11.23 -1.67 -2.92
C ASP A 51 11.44 -0.15 -2.77
N GLU A 52 10.39 0.66 -2.90
CA GLU A 52 10.50 2.12 -2.77
C GLU A 52 10.72 2.59 -1.32
N CYS A 53 10.09 1.91 -0.36
CA CYS A 53 10.16 2.26 1.06
C CYS A 53 11.23 1.48 1.84
N ASP A 54 11.89 0.51 1.20
CA ASP A 54 12.84 -0.44 1.81
C ASP A 54 12.23 -1.16 3.03
N VAL A 55 11.01 -1.69 2.87
CA VAL A 55 10.25 -2.40 3.91
C VAL A 55 9.82 -3.78 3.43
N VAL A 56 9.43 -4.65 4.37
CA VAL A 56 8.85 -5.96 4.06
C VAL A 56 7.43 -6.01 4.63
N ILE A 57 6.45 -6.18 3.75
CA ILE A 57 5.04 -6.24 4.06
C ILE A 57 4.58 -7.70 3.88
N PRO A 58 4.01 -8.34 4.91
CA PRO A 58 3.55 -9.71 4.78
C PRO A 58 2.37 -9.80 3.80
N ASP A 59 2.42 -10.78 2.88
CA ASP A 59 1.37 -11.00 1.87
C ASP A 59 -0.02 -11.19 2.50
N ASP A 60 -0.09 -11.86 3.66
CA ASP A 60 -1.30 -12.07 4.46
C ASP A 60 -2.03 -10.75 4.79
N PHE A 61 -1.30 -9.63 4.88
CA PHE A 61 -1.87 -8.32 5.17
C PHE A 61 -2.91 -7.88 4.13
N LEU A 62 -2.72 -8.24 2.85
CA LEU A 62 -3.71 -7.97 1.79
C LEU A 62 -5.01 -8.76 1.99
N PHE A 63 -4.92 -9.93 2.61
CA PHE A 63 -6.04 -10.85 2.80
C PHE A 63 -6.84 -10.55 4.07
N GLU A 64 -6.25 -9.87 5.05
CA GLU A 64 -6.90 -9.52 6.32
C GLU A 64 -7.91 -8.36 6.24
N SER A 65 -8.40 -8.00 5.05
CA SER A 65 -9.28 -6.83 4.84
C SER A 65 -8.59 -5.49 5.13
N ALA A 66 -7.26 -5.45 5.07
CA ALA A 66 -6.53 -4.22 5.34
C ALA A 66 -6.95 -3.09 4.39
N THR A 67 -7.13 -1.91 4.97
CA THR A 67 -7.36 -0.68 4.24
C THR A 67 -6.05 -0.11 3.70
N VAL A 68 -6.15 0.68 2.63
CA VAL A 68 -5.01 1.42 2.07
C VAL A 68 -4.36 2.31 3.15
N ARG A 69 -5.16 2.87 4.05
CA ARG A 69 -4.67 3.63 5.21
C ARG A 69 -3.89 2.77 6.18
N GLU A 70 -4.39 1.60 6.56
CA GLU A 70 -3.68 0.68 7.46
C GLU A 70 -2.36 0.21 6.84
N LEU A 71 -2.35 -0.07 5.53
CA LEU A 71 -1.13 -0.39 4.81
C LEU A 71 -0.11 0.76 4.89
N ALA A 72 -0.54 1.99 4.64
CA ALA A 72 0.33 3.15 4.72
C ALA A 72 0.84 3.42 6.15
N ASP A 73 0.00 3.19 7.16
CA ASP A 73 0.39 3.33 8.57
C ASP A 73 1.42 2.28 8.97
N PHE A 74 1.20 1.04 8.54
CA PHE A 74 2.12 -0.06 8.75
C PHE A 74 3.49 0.19 8.09
N VAL A 75 3.49 0.58 6.81
CA VAL A 75 4.72 0.93 6.08
C VAL A 75 5.42 2.14 6.69
N ALA A 76 4.69 3.17 7.11
CA ALA A 76 5.28 4.33 7.78
C ALA A 76 5.90 3.96 9.14
N GLY A 77 5.32 2.99 9.85
CA GLY A 77 5.88 2.38 11.06
C GLY A 77 7.16 1.62 10.75
N LEU A 78 7.13 0.69 9.79
CA LEU A 78 8.28 -0.09 9.36
C LEU A 78 9.42 0.77 8.85
N ALA A 79 9.17 1.75 7.99
CA ALA A 79 10.19 2.66 7.47
C ALA A 79 10.82 3.54 8.57
N ARG A 80 10.15 3.73 9.72
CA ARG A 80 10.73 4.39 10.89
C ARG A 80 11.60 3.45 11.72
N GLU A 81 11.26 2.16 11.78
CA GLU A 81 11.99 1.15 12.56
C GLU A 81 13.16 0.52 11.78
N GLY A 82 13.02 0.32 10.46
CA GLY A 82 14.02 -0.26 9.57
C GLY A 82 15.30 0.58 9.42
N SER A 83 15.27 1.85 9.85
CA SER A 83 16.46 2.71 9.90
C SER A 83 17.40 2.43 11.09
N ALA A 84 17.15 1.39 11.90
CA ALA A 84 17.87 1.12 13.14
C ALA A 84 18.93 -0.01 13.10
N ILE A 85 19.32 -0.52 11.93
CA ILE A 85 20.34 -1.57 11.80
C ILE A 85 21.49 -1.18 10.88
#